data_AF-A0A0G1P7N1-F1
#
_entry.id   AF-A0A0G1P7N1-F1
#
_cell.length_a   1.000
_cell.length_b   1.000
_cell.length_c   1.000
_cell.angle_alpha   90.00
_cell.angle_beta   90.00
_cell.angle_gamma   90.00
#
_symmetry.space_group_name_H-M   'P 1'
#
loop_
_entity.id
_entity.type
_entity.pdbx_description
1 polymer ?
#
loop_
_entity_poly.entity_id
_entity_poly.type
_entity_poly.pdbx_seq_one_letter_code
_entity_poly.pdbx_strand_id
1 'polypeptide(L)'
;MKHFSGEIAVSVILLILLFILFNPFAVFMPGYLVMGLLVAAVVCFGIFSLFLWREGEGDERENLHRMFADRVAFLSGSALLLAGIVIGELSHQLDPWLIYAFAIMVIAKVAALIYSKKNL
;
A
#
# COMPACT_ATOMS: atom_id res chain seq x y z
N MET A 1 -4.77 -20.35 5.84
CA MET A 1 -4.58 -19.70 7.16
C MET A 1 -3.19 -19.07 7.37
N LYS A 2 -2.08 -19.61 6.84
CA LYS A 2 -0.72 -19.03 7.04
C LYS A 2 -0.39 -17.76 6.22
N HIS A 3 -1.08 -17.50 5.10
CA HIS A 3 -0.77 -16.35 4.22
C HIS A 3 -1.32 -14.99 4.69
N PHE A 4 -2.37 -14.99 5.53
CA PHE A 4 -3.10 -13.79 5.95
C PHE A 4 -2.33 -12.91 6.94
N SER A 5 -1.62 -13.54 7.90
CA SER A 5 -0.76 -12.80 8.82
C SER A 5 0.37 -12.07 8.10
N GLY A 6 0.79 -12.58 6.93
CA GLY A 6 1.77 -11.95 6.06
C GLY A 6 1.26 -10.67 5.42
N GLU A 7 0.04 -10.66 4.88
CA GLU A 7 -0.56 -9.46 4.25
C GLU A 7 -0.76 -8.32 5.23
N ILE A 8 -1.31 -8.61 6.41
CA ILE A 8 -1.49 -7.59 7.45
C ILE A 8 -0.13 -7.07 7.91
N ALA A 9 0.84 -7.96 8.14
CA ALA A 9 2.19 -7.55 8.53
C ALA A 9 2.85 -6.65 7.47
N VAL A 10 2.76 -7.01 6.19
CA VAL A 10 3.32 -6.21 5.08
C VAL A 10 2.60 -4.87 4.95
N SER A 11 1.29 -4.83 5.14
CA SER A 11 0.51 -3.57 5.11
C SER A 11 0.89 -2.65 6.26
N VAL A 12 1.06 -3.19 7.46
CA VAL A 12 1.50 -2.42 8.64
C VAL A 12 2.92 -1.91 8.44
N ILE A 13 3.83 -2.74 7.92
CA ILE A 13 5.20 -2.32 7.57
C ILE A 13 5.16 -1.18 6.55
N LEU A 14 4.32 -1.29 5.50
CA LEU A 14 4.17 -0.25 4.49
C LEU A 14 3.66 1.07 5.10
N LEU A 15 2.67 1.02 6.00
CA LEU A 15 2.16 2.21 6.69
C LEU A 15 3.22 2.86 7.58
N ILE A 16 4.01 2.07 8.30
CA ILE A 16 5.13 2.58 9.10
C ILE A 16 6.16 3.26 8.19
N LEU A 17 6.47 2.65 7.04
CA LEU A 17 7.41 3.21 6.07
C LEU A 17 6.92 4.53 5.48
N LEU A 18 5.64 4.62 5.12
CA LEU A 18 5.01 5.87 4.66
C LEU A 18 5.02 6.96 5.73
N PHE A 19 4.76 6.59 6.99
CA PHE A 19 4.80 7.52 8.11
C PHE A 19 6.21 8.06 8.37
N ILE A 20 7.24 7.21 8.22
CA ILE A 20 8.64 7.64 8.30
C ILE A 20 8.98 8.56 7.12
N LEU A 21 8.53 8.23 5.91
CA LEU A 21 8.76 9.03 4.70
C LEU A 21 8.09 10.40 4.76
N PHE A 22 6.94 10.50 5.44
CA PHE A 22 6.25 11.77 5.72
C PHE A 22 7.13 12.77 6.49
N ASN A 23 8.17 12.29 7.18
CA ASN A 23 9.13 13.10 7.92
C ASN A 23 8.46 14.20 8.79
N PRO A 24 7.49 13.84 9.66
CA PRO A 24 6.67 14.82 10.40
C PRO A 24 7.49 15.72 11.33
N PHE A 25 8.70 15.29 11.70
CA PHE A 25 9.58 16.00 12.61
C PHE A 25 10.75 16.70 11.92
N ALA A 26 10.83 16.66 10.58
CA ALA A 26 11.98 17.16 9.80
C ALA A 26 13.36 16.65 10.30
N VAL A 27 13.38 15.51 10.99
CA VAL A 27 14.59 14.95 11.63
C VAL A 27 15.54 14.37 10.60
N PHE A 28 15.01 13.90 9.46
CA PHE A 28 15.81 13.36 8.37
C PHE A 28 16.13 14.49 7.38
N MET A 29 17.41 14.84 7.27
CA MET A 29 17.91 15.62 6.12
C MET A 29 17.79 14.77 4.83
N PRO A 30 17.46 15.38 3.68
CA PRO A 30 17.47 14.67 2.41
C PRO A 30 18.90 14.20 2.12
N GLY A 31 19.09 12.89 2.22
CA GLY A 31 20.37 12.22 2.10
C GLY A 31 20.17 10.75 1.75
N TYR A 32 21.27 9.98 1.71
CA TYR A 32 21.28 8.58 1.28
C TYR A 32 20.27 7.67 2.01
N LEU A 33 19.91 8.01 3.26
CA LEU A 33 18.90 7.28 4.06
C LEU A 33 17.48 7.41 3.51
N VAL A 34 17.09 8.59 3.02
CA VAL A 34 15.74 8.84 2.48
C VAL A 34 15.54 8.10 1.16
N MET A 35 16.56 8.10 0.29
CA MET A 35 16.57 7.28 -0.94
C MET A 35 16.45 5.78 -0.63
N GLY A 36 17.17 5.29 0.40
CA GLY A 36 17.07 3.89 0.83
C GLY A 36 15.66 3.51 1.33
N LEU A 37 15.03 4.39 2.11
CA LEU A 37 13.65 4.23 2.57
C LEU A 37 12.66 4.22 1.39
N LEU A 38 12.86 5.07 0.39
CA LEU A 38 12.01 5.12 -0.81
C LEU A 38 12.06 3.79 -1.57
N VAL A 39 13.27 3.25 -1.80
CA VAL A 39 13.45 1.93 -2.41
C VAL A 39 12.78 0.83 -1.58
N ALA A 40 12.93 0.87 -0.25
CA ALA A 40 12.27 -0.08 0.64
C ALA A 40 10.73 0.02 0.57
N ALA A 41 10.17 1.22 0.43
CA ALA A 41 8.74 1.44 0.24
C ALA A 41 8.24 0.80 -1.06
N VAL A 42 8.97 1.01 -2.16
CA VAL A 42 8.64 0.43 -3.46
C VAL A 42 8.69 -1.09 -3.42
N VAL A 43 9.74 -1.66 -2.81
CA VAL A 43 9.87 -3.12 -2.67
C VAL A 43 8.75 -3.69 -1.78
N CYS A 44 8.46 -3.07 -0.63
CA CYS A 44 7.36 -3.50 0.25
C CYS A 44 6.01 -3.43 -0.47
N PHE A 45 5.76 -2.37 -1.23
CA PHE A 45 4.56 -2.24 -2.03
C PHE A 45 4.47 -3.31 -3.12
N GLY A 46 5.59 -3.60 -3.81
CA GLY A 46 5.66 -4.70 -4.77
C GLY A 46 5.29 -6.04 -4.15
N ILE A 47 5.84 -6.35 -2.97
CA ILE A 47 5.51 -7.57 -2.21
C ILE A 47 4.01 -7.57 -1.82
N PHE A 48 3.49 -6.45 -1.33
CA PHE A 48 2.07 -6.31 -1.01
C PHE A 48 1.16 -6.57 -2.22
N SER A 49 1.52 -6.03 -3.39
CA SER A 49 0.78 -6.23 -4.64
C SER A 49 0.72 -7.69 -5.08
N LEU A 50 1.83 -8.43 -4.90
CA LEU A 50 1.90 -9.86 -5.21
C LEU A 50 0.98 -10.70 -4.31
N PHE A 51 0.85 -10.32 -3.04
CA PHE A 51 -0.10 -10.98 -2.14
C PHE A 51 -1.55 -10.69 -2.55
N LEU A 52 -1.87 -9.42 -2.82
CA LEU A 52 -3.21 -9.02 -3.26
C LEU A 52 -3.64 -9.72 -4.57
N TRP A 53 -2.71 -10.01 -5.47
CA TRP A 53 -2.99 -10.74 -6.72
C TRP A 53 -3.30 -12.23 -6.49
N ARG A 54 -2.76 -12.84 -5.42
CA ARG A 54 -2.87 -14.29 -5.14
C ARG A 54 -4.11 -14.69 -4.37
N GLU A 55 -4.89 -13.73 -3.90
CA GLU A 55 -6.15 -13.99 -3.20
C GLU A 55 -7.11 -14.72 -4.19
N GLY A 56 -7.59 -15.92 -3.88
CA GLY A 56 -8.42 -16.73 -4.79
C GLY A 56 -9.82 -16.89 -4.22
N GLU A 57 -10.85 -16.69 -5.03
CA GLU A 57 -12.23 -16.91 -4.61
C GLU A 57 -12.78 -18.26 -5.06
N GLY A 58 -13.64 -18.83 -4.22
CA GLY A 58 -14.51 -19.95 -4.55
C GLY A 58 -15.59 -19.53 -5.56
N ASP A 59 -16.03 -20.51 -6.34
CA ASP A 59 -16.84 -20.40 -7.55
C ASP A 59 -18.21 -19.71 -7.36
N GLU A 60 -18.30 -18.42 -7.74
CA GLU A 60 -19.51 -17.71 -8.17
C GLU A 60 -19.07 -16.64 -9.19
N ARG A 61 -19.33 -16.86 -10.49
CA ARG A 61 -18.76 -16.07 -11.61
C ARG A 61 -18.86 -14.54 -11.47
N GLU A 62 -19.96 -14.03 -10.91
CA GLU A 62 -20.18 -12.60 -10.70
C GLU A 62 -19.23 -12.02 -9.63
N ASN A 63 -19.00 -12.77 -8.54
CA ASN A 63 -18.09 -12.36 -7.47
C ASN A 63 -16.65 -12.30 -7.97
N LEU A 64 -16.23 -13.28 -8.77
CA LEU A 64 -14.90 -13.31 -9.39
C LEU A 64 -14.60 -12.06 -10.22
N HIS A 65 -15.56 -11.63 -11.05
CA HIS A 65 -15.38 -10.42 -11.86
C HIS A 65 -15.34 -9.15 -11.01
N ARG A 66 -16.20 -9.05 -9.99
CA ARG A 66 -16.22 -7.92 -9.06
C ARG A 66 -14.91 -7.80 -8.29
N MET A 67 -14.40 -8.92 -7.78
CA MET A 67 -13.14 -8.97 -7.04
C MET A 67 -11.92 -8.68 -7.91
N PHE A 68 -11.93 -9.15 -9.16
CA PHE A 68 -10.88 -8.78 -10.10
C PHE A 68 -10.87 -7.27 -10.38
N ALA A 69 -12.04 -6.68 -10.64
CA ALA A 69 -12.17 -5.23 -10.87
C ALA A 69 -11.68 -4.41 -9.66
N ASP A 70 -12.10 -4.80 -8.44
CA ASP A 70 -11.67 -4.13 -7.20
C ASP A 70 -10.15 -4.21 -6.98
N ARG A 71 -9.53 -5.35 -7.29
CA ARG A 71 -8.07 -5.50 -7.18
C ARG A 71 -7.33 -4.64 -8.19
N VAL A 72 -7.76 -4.64 -9.45
CA VAL A 72 -7.13 -3.84 -10.50
C VAL A 72 -7.26 -2.35 -10.18
N ALA A 73 -8.43 -1.90 -9.70
CA ALA A 73 -8.64 -0.53 -9.28
C ALA A 73 -7.72 -0.14 -8.11
N PHE A 74 -7.62 -1.00 -7.09
CA PHE A 74 -6.74 -0.74 -5.96
C PHE A 74 -5.26 -0.71 -6.36
N LEU A 75 -4.81 -1.68 -7.17
CA LEU A 75 -3.41 -1.77 -7.63
C LEU A 75 -3.00 -0.61 -8.52
N SER A 76 -3.86 -0.24 -9.48
CA SER A 76 -3.58 0.90 -10.36
C SER A 76 -3.54 2.22 -9.60
N GLY A 77 -4.50 2.45 -8.69
CA GLY A 77 -4.53 3.64 -7.85
C GLY A 77 -3.32 3.74 -6.91
N SER A 78 -2.95 2.63 -6.26
CA SER A 78 -1.79 2.60 -5.36
C SER A 78 -0.47 2.74 -6.09
N ALA A 79 -0.33 2.12 -7.28
CA ALA A 79 0.85 2.30 -8.12
C ALA A 79 1.01 3.76 -8.56
N LEU A 80 -0.09 4.44 -8.92
CA LEU A 80 -0.06 5.85 -9.30
C LEU A 80 0.34 6.75 -8.13
N LEU A 81 -0.24 6.53 -6.94
CA LEU A 81 0.11 7.29 -5.74
C LEU A 81 1.57 7.07 -5.34
N LEU A 82 2.06 5.83 -5.40
CA LEU A 82 3.46 5.51 -5.14
C LEU A 82 4.39 6.20 -6.16
N ALA A 83 4.04 6.18 -7.45
CA ALA A 83 4.81 6.89 -8.47
C ALA A 83 4.84 8.41 -8.21
N GLY A 84 3.72 9.00 -7.81
CA GLY A 84 3.63 10.40 -7.39
C GLY A 84 4.53 10.72 -6.21
N ILE A 85 4.57 9.85 -5.19
CA ILE A 85 5.48 9.96 -4.04
C ILE A 85 6.94 9.90 -4.50
N VAL A 86 7.30 8.96 -5.38
CA VAL A 86 8.66 8.82 -5.92
C VAL A 86 9.09 10.09 -6.66
N ILE A 87 8.26 10.59 -7.57
CA ILE A 87 8.56 11.78 -8.38
C ILE A 87 8.61 13.04 -7.50
N GLY A 88 7.68 13.18 -6.56
CA GLY A 88 7.63 14.30 -5.61
C GLY A 88 8.87 14.35 -4.72
N GLU A 89 9.32 13.19 -4.24
CA GLU A 89 10.51 13.10 -3.39
C GLU A 89 11.80 13.39 -4.18
N LEU A 90 11.91 12.90 -5.42
CA LEU A 90 13.03 13.23 -6.31
C LEU A 90 13.08 14.72 -6.68
N SER A 91 11.93 15.39 -6.68
CA SER A 91 11.83 16.84 -6.94
C SER A 91 11.95 17.68 -5.66
N HIS A 92 12.12 17.04 -4.50
CA HIS A 92 12.07 17.68 -3.16
C HIS A 92 10.82 18.53 -2.92
N GLN A 93 9.72 18.21 -3.61
CA GLN A 93 8.42 18.86 -3.53
C GLN A 93 7.35 17.80 -3.29
N LEU A 94 7.53 17.03 -2.23
CA LEU A 94 6.58 16.00 -1.87
C LEU A 94 5.34 16.65 -1.22
N ASP A 95 4.19 16.47 -1.86
CA ASP A 95 2.91 16.91 -1.31
C ASP A 95 2.44 15.91 -0.22
N PRO A 96 2.26 16.37 1.03
CA PRO A 96 1.66 15.59 2.13
C PRO A 96 0.39 14.82 1.74
N TRP A 97 -0.44 15.39 0.87
CA TRP A 97 -1.72 14.80 0.46
C TRP A 97 -1.56 13.45 -0.26
N LEU A 98 -0.47 13.25 -1.02
CA LEU A 98 -0.18 11.98 -1.68
C LEU A 98 0.04 10.86 -0.67
N ILE A 99 0.77 11.15 0.41
CA ILE A 99 1.02 10.18 1.49
C ILE A 99 -0.28 9.86 2.24
N TYR A 100 -1.06 10.90 2.59
CA TYR A 100 -2.34 10.69 3.27
C TYR A 100 -3.32 9.87 2.43
N ALA A 101 -3.46 10.19 1.14
CA ALA A 101 -4.32 9.44 0.23
C ALA A 101 -3.90 7.97 0.17
N PHE A 102 -2.59 7.70 0.05
CA PHE A 102 -2.10 6.34 -0.04
C PHE A 102 -2.30 5.57 1.28
N ALA A 103 -2.00 6.19 2.42
CA ALA A 103 -2.19 5.60 3.73
C ALA A 103 -3.67 5.28 4.03
N ILE A 104 -4.58 6.22 3.78
CA ILE A 104 -6.01 6.02 3.98
C ILE A 104 -6.53 4.87 3.12
N MET A 105 -6.11 4.80 1.85
CA MET A 105 -6.54 3.74 0.95
C MET A 105 -6.08 2.35 1.43
N VAL A 106 -4.84 2.23 1.91
CA VAL A 106 -4.31 0.98 2.49
C VAL A 106 -5.09 0.61 3.76
N ILE A 107 -5.33 1.57 4.68
CA ILE A 107 -6.10 1.34 5.90
C ILE A 107 -7.53 0.87 5.56
N ALA A 108 -8.20 1.53 4.62
CA ALA A 108 -9.55 1.19 4.20
C ALA A 108 -9.63 -0.24 3.64
N LYS A 109 -8.65 -0.63 2.81
CA LYS A 109 -8.58 -2.00 2.26
C LYS A 109 -8.38 -3.05 3.36
N VAL A 110 -7.46 -2.80 4.31
CA VAL A 110 -7.21 -3.71 5.44
C VAL A 110 -8.44 -3.81 6.35
N ALA A 111 -9.10 -2.69 6.64
CA ALA A 111 -10.32 -2.67 7.45
C ALA A 111 -11.47 -3.45 6.79
N ALA A 112 -11.67 -3.26 5.49
CA ALA A 112 -12.67 -4.00 4.70
C ALA A 112 -12.36 -5.51 4.69
N LEU A 113 -11.09 -5.89 4.55
CA LEU A 113 -10.63 -7.29 4.61
C LEU A 113 -10.96 -7.93 5.97
N ILE A 114 -10.66 -7.23 7.07
CA ILE A 114 -10.96 -7.71 8.43
C ILE A 114 -12.47 -7.83 8.64
N TYR A 115 -13.25 -6.86 8.19
CA TYR A 115 -14.71 -6.88 8.30
C TYR A 115 -15.32 -8.04 7.52
N SER A 116 -14.92 -8.21 6.25
CA SER A 116 -15.40 -9.29 5.39
C SER A 116 -15.21 -10.64 6.05
N LYS A 117 -14.08 -10.88 6.71
CA LYS A 117 -13.82 -12.14 7.42
C LYS A 117 -14.58 -12.35 8.73
N LYS A 118 -15.01 -11.26 9.37
CA LYS A 118 -15.74 -11.35 10.64
C LYS A 118 -17.23 -11.60 10.39
N ASN A 119 -17.74 -11.13 9.26
CA ASN A 119 -19.17 -11.12 8.94
C ASN A 119 -19.60 -12.11 7.83
N LEU A 120 -18.65 -12.72 7.11
CA LEU A 120 -18.85 -13.86 6.19
C LEU A 120 -18.08 -15.08 6.71
#